data_AF-A0A971DQB8-F1
#
_entry.id   AF-A0A971DQB8-F1
#
_cell.length_a   1.000
_cell.length_b   1.000
_cell.length_c   1.000
_cell.angle_alpha   90.00
_cell.angle_beta   90.00
_cell.angle_gamma   90.00
#
_symmetry.space_group_name_H-M   'P 1'
#
loop_
_entity.id
_entity.type
_entity.pdbx_description
1 polymer ?
#
loop_
_entity_poly.entity_id
_entity_poly.type
_entity_poly.pdbx_seq_one_letter_code
_entity_poly.pdbx_strand_id
1 'polypeptide(L)' 'METLILYLVIPGRINFLQLGRYGKSCEQRFRQNFSKDFDWLEFNLSLSDRVLTGDRKAIAIDPSYITKSGKNTLDLQT' A
#
# COMPACT_ATOMS: atom_id res chain seq x y z
N MET A 1 5.56 8.61 4.83
CA MET A 1 4.30 9.41 4.72
C MET A 1 3.99 9.84 3.29
N GLU A 2 4.96 10.32 2.51
CA GLU A 2 4.72 10.78 1.12
C GLU A 2 3.94 9.75 0.27
N THR A 3 4.36 8.48 0.27
CA THR A 3 3.69 7.41 -0.47
C THR A 3 2.19 7.29 -0.13
N LEU A 4 1.81 7.32 1.15
CA LEU A 4 0.42 7.17 1.56
C LEU A 4 -0.45 8.33 1.06
N ILE A 5 0.08 9.56 1.15
CA ILE A 5 -0.62 10.74 0.63
C ILE A 5 -0.79 10.62 -0.89
N LEU A 6 0.24 10.20 -1.61
CA LEU A 6 0.16 10.01 -3.06
C LEU A 6 -0.87 8.94 -3.44
N TYR A 7 -1.01 7.87 -2.66
CA TYR A 7 -2.05 6.86 -2.86
C TYR A 7 -3.48 7.38 -2.64
N LEU A 8 -3.67 8.39 -1.78
CA LEU A 8 -4.97 9.01 -1.55
C LEU A 8 -5.30 10.08 -2.61
N VAL A 9 -4.29 10.72 -3.19
CA VAL A 9 -4.47 11.86 -4.10
C VAL A 9 -4.49 11.43 -5.58
N ILE A 10 -3.73 10.42 -5.97
CA ILE A 10 -3.66 9.96 -7.37
C ILE A 10 -4.83 8.99 -7.62
N PRO A 11 -5.80 9.33 -8.49
CA PRO A 11 -6.92 8.44 -8.77
C PRO A 11 -6.49 7.25 -9.64
N GLY A 12 -7.13 6.10 -9.40
CA GLY A 12 -6.96 4.90 -10.23
C GLY A 12 -5.73 4.07 -9.87
N ARG A 13 -5.24 3.29 -10.85
CA ARG A 13 -4.04 2.45 -10.66
C ARG A 13 -2.78 3.31 -10.70
N ILE A 14 -1.91 3.12 -9.72
CA ILE A 14 -0.69 3.92 -9.54
C ILE A 14 0.55 3.08 -9.88
N ASN A 15 1.47 3.66 -10.65
CA ASN A 15 2.81 3.12 -10.88
C ASN A 15 3.91 4.04 -10.30
N PHE A 16 5.16 3.54 -10.25
CA PHE A 16 6.27 4.28 -9.65
C PHE A 16 6.61 5.59 -10.39
N LEU A 17 6.42 5.65 -11.71
CA LEU A 17 6.63 6.89 -12.49
C LEU A 17 5.63 7.97 -12.08
N GLN A 18 4.37 7.60 -11.85
CA GLN A 18 3.35 8.52 -11.34
C GLN A 18 3.71 9.01 -9.94
N LEU A 19 4.17 8.13 -9.06
CA LEU A 19 4.65 8.54 -7.73
C LEU A 19 5.81 9.53 -7.83
N GLY A 20 6.76 9.30 -8.72
CA GLY A 20 7.88 10.22 -8.97
C GLY A 20 7.44 11.55 -9.59
N ARG A 21 6.36 11.56 -10.38
CA ARG A 21 5.82 12.76 -11.04
C ARG A 21 5.05 13.67 -10.09
N TYR A 22 4.22 13.08 -9.21
CA TYR A 22 3.37 13.82 -8.29
C TYR A 22 3.99 13.99 -6.89
N GLY A 23 5.02 13.19 -6.58
CA GLY A 23 5.81 13.32 -5.37
C GLY A 23 6.97 14.32 -5.50
N LYS A 24 7.60 14.58 -4.36
CA LYS A 24 8.89 15.27 -4.21
C LYS A 24 10.08 14.32 -4.45
N SER A 25 9.86 13.02 -4.26
CA SER A 25 10.90 11.99 -4.41
C SER A 25 10.99 11.46 -5.85
N CYS A 26 12.18 11.06 -6.28
CA CYS A 26 12.34 10.40 -7.58
C CYS A 26 11.73 8.99 -7.60
N GLU A 27 11.40 8.52 -8.80
CA GLU A 27 10.83 7.19 -9.03
C GLU A 27 11.65 6.06 -8.40
N GLN A 28 12.98 6.15 -8.52
CA GLN A 28 13.90 5.13 -8.02
C GLN A 28 13.85 5.00 -6.49
N ARG A 29 13.63 6.11 -5.77
CA ARG A 29 13.46 6.08 -4.31
C ARG A 29 12.23 5.29 -3.91
N PHE A 30 11.12 5.44 -4.64
CA PHE A 30 9.92 4.65 -4.40
C PHE A 30 10.19 3.17 -4.66
N ARG A 31 10.81 2.80 -5.79
CA ARG A 31 11.18 1.40 -6.06
C ARG A 31 12.00 0.78 -4.94
N GLN A 32 13.08 1.44 -4.54
CA GLN A 32 13.96 0.97 -3.47
C GLN A 32 13.22 0.80 -2.14
N ASN A 33 12.26 1.68 -1.84
CA ASN A 33 11.46 1.58 -0.63
C ASN A 33 10.50 0.38 -0.66
N PHE A 34 9.85 0.13 -1.80
CA PHE A 34 8.95 -1.02 -1.98
C PHE A 34 9.69 -2.36 -2.16
N SER A 35 10.99 -2.35 -2.47
CA SER A 35 11.83 -3.55 -2.50
C SER A 35 12.28 -4.04 -1.13
N LYS A 36 12.09 -3.25 -0.08
CA LYS A 36 12.45 -3.63 1.29
C LYS A 36 11.33 -4.42 1.94
N ASP A 37 11.70 -5.36 2.79
CA ASP A 37 10.76 -5.96 3.71
C ASP A 37 10.17 -4.88 4.62
N PHE A 38 8.88 -4.99 4.88
CA PHE A 38 8.14 -4.05 5.69
C PHE A 38 7.11 -4.79 6.51
N ASP A 39 7.12 -4.56 7.83
CA ASP A 39 6.11 -5.12 8.71
C ASP A 39 4.81 -4.33 8.57
N TRP A 40 3.97 -4.81 7.65
CA TRP A 40 2.65 -4.25 7.43
C TRP A 40 1.74 -4.43 8.66
N LEU A 41 1.91 -5.47 9.45
CA LEU A 41 1.06 -5.72 10.60
C LEU A 41 1.34 -4.70 11.71
N GLU A 42 2.61 -4.57 12.11
CA GLU A 42 3.03 -3.60 13.11
C GLU A 42 2.68 -2.17 12.69
N PHE A 43 2.93 -1.82 11.43
CA PHE A 43 2.58 -0.52 10.90
C PHE A 43 1.07 -0.24 10.98
N ASN A 44 0.23 -1.19 10.54
CA ASN A 44 -1.22 -1.01 10.57
C ASN A 44 -1.76 -0.93 12.00
N LEU A 45 -1.20 -1.71 12.94
CA LEU A 45 -1.56 -1.62 14.36
C LEU A 45 -1.22 -0.24 14.92
N SER A 46 0.01 0.23 14.71
CA SER A 46 0.47 1.55 15.14
C SER A 46 -0.37 2.68 14.54
N LEU A 47 -0.71 2.58 13.26
CA LEU A 47 -1.58 3.54 12.59
C LEU A 47 -3.00 3.51 13.18
N SER A 48 -3.54 2.32 13.45
CA SER A 48 -4.87 2.18 14.04
C SER A 48 -4.94 2.78 15.44
N ASP A 49 -3.92 2.56 16.28
CA ASP A 49 -3.86 3.09 17.64
C ASP A 49 -3.76 4.61 17.66
N ARG A 50 -3.11 5.18 16.63
CA ARG A 50 -2.95 6.63 16.52
C ARG A 50 -4.19 7.33 15.96
N VAL A 51 -4.90 6.70 15.02
CA VAL A 51 -5.97 7.35 14.25
C VAL A 51 -7.36 7.02 14.80
N LEU A 52 -7.57 5.79 15.27
CA LEU A 52 -8.86 5.36 15.81
C LEU A 52 -8.96 5.76 17.28
N THR A 53 -10.16 6.18 17.69
CA THR A 53 -10.47 6.55 19.06
C THR A 53 -11.45 5.56 19.70
N GLY A 54 -11.40 5.43 21.03
CA GLY A 54 -12.26 4.53 21.80
C GLY A 54 -11.70 3.11 21.97
N ASP A 55 -12.27 2.39 22.93
CA ASP A 55 -11.74 1.09 23.38
C ASP A 55 -12.12 -0.08 22.46
N ARG A 56 -13.15 0.09 21.63
CA ARG A 56 -13.64 -0.94 20.70
C ARG A 56 -13.31 -0.57 19.27
N LYS A 57 -12.51 -1.42 18.62
CA LYS A 57 -12.14 -1.30 17.20
C LYS A 57 -12.86 -2.38 16.39
N ALA A 58 -13.46 -2.01 15.27
CA ALA A 58 -14.09 -2.93 14.34
C ALA A 58 -13.23 -3.08 13.09
N ILE A 59 -13.03 -4.31 12.62
CA ILE A 59 -12.31 -4.61 11.38
C ILE A 59 -13.33 -5.08 10.36
N ALA A 60 -13.52 -4.32 9.29
CA ALA A 60 -14.31 -4.76 8.14
C ALA A 60 -13.40 -5.56 7.20
N ILE A 61 -13.75 -6.81 6.95
CA ILE A 61 -13.06 -7.67 5.97
C ILE A 61 -14.03 -7.85 4.81
N ASP A 62 -13.73 -7.21 3.68
CA ASP A 62 -14.43 -7.44 2.42
C ASP A 62 -13.53 -8.29 1.51
N PRO A 63 -13.89 -9.55 1.21
CA PRO A 63 -13.11 -10.39 0.31
C PRO A 63 -13.29 -9.90 -1.13
N SER A 64 -12.48 -8.91 -1.53
CA SER A 64 -12.35 -8.50 -2.92
C SER A 64 -11.20 -9.26 -3.58
N TYR A 65 -11.53 -10.04 -4.61
CA TYR A 65 -10.51 -10.69 -5.42
C TYR A 65 -9.81 -9.63 -6.28
N ILE A 66 -8.58 -9.31 -5.91
CA ILE A 66 -7.71 -8.43 -6.71
C ILE A 66 -6.87 -9.32 -7.61
N THR A 67 -7.14 -9.30 -8.92
CA THR A 67 -6.30 -9.96 -9.93
C THR A 67 -4.88 -9.42 -9.83
N LYS A 68 -3.94 -10.25 -9.37
CA LYS A 68 -2.51 -9.91 -9.42
C LYS A 68 -1.97 -10.22 -10.82
N SER A 69 -1.28 -9.27 -11.42
CA SER A 69 -0.57 -9.52 -12.68
C SER A 69 0.77 -10.20 -12.39
N GLY A 70 0.95 -11.45 -12.81
CA GLY A 70 2.27 -12.13 -12.78
C GLY A 70 2.20 -13.62 -12.45
N LYS A 71 3.34 -14.31 -12.63
CA LYS A 71 3.51 -15.75 -12.38
C LYS A 71 3.95 -16.09 -10.93
N ASN A 72 4.12 -15.08 -10.09
CA ASN A 72 4.70 -15.22 -8.75
C ASN A 72 3.63 -15.49 -7.66
N THR A 73 2.48 -16.03 -8.04
CA THR A 73 1.45 -16.52 -7.11
C THR A 73 1.21 -17.96 -7.48
N LEU A 74 1.62 -18.90 -6.63
CA LEU A 74 1.23 -20.31 -6.79
C LEU A 74 -0.31 -20.37 -6.84
N ASP A 75 -0.84 -21.26 -7.69
CA ASP A 75 -2.26 -21.50 -7.99
C ASP A 75 -2.97 -20.62 -9.03
N LEU A 76 -2.28 -19.71 -9.73
CA LEU A 76 -2.79 -19.19 -11.00
C LEU A 76 -2.45 -20.18 -12.13
N GLN A 77 -3.15 -21.33 -12.18
CA GLN A 77 -3.07 -22.22 -13.34
C GLN A 77 -3.55 -21.47 -14.57
N THR A 78 -2.69 -21.43 -15.59
CA THR A 78 -3.01 -20.94 -16.94
C THR A 78 -3.76 -22.01 -17.70
#